data_AF-A0A9P7G2F9-F1
#
_entry.id   AF-A0A9P7G2F9-F1
#
_cell.length_a   1.000
_cell.length_b   1.000
_cell.length_c   1.000
_cell.angle_alpha   90.00
_cell.angle_beta   90.00
_cell.angle_gamma   90.00
#
_symmetry.space_group_name_H-M   'P 1'
#
loop_
_entity.id
_entity.type
_entity.pdbx_description
1 polymer ?
#
loop_
_entity_poly.entity_id
_entity_poly.type
_entity_poly.pdbx_seq_one_letter_code
_entity_poly.pdbx_strand_id
1 'polypeptide(L)'
;MNILAPHIPRCEILNFHLTYTSSLPRICTDFQDIAPHLVSLSFVADVDYGLGQLTTNDTPSVPQFLFPKLYDLNIDGYNFVDLIRYMPLLLDASQFTGGRLRSIGINQYSPSAVNGGGPFSIYDVLETLEHLAETLLLASVDLDHERNSDDGTIIQDEATVWLWHRVTLTRLPPDLITELLYCLNTEVLTISNCSLNGVYSSDLDIKIVTLENIIAPGFGYALNNILPTCIGGELNISRCPGFDDIVLYMLGSQEDHSDDLCAHLLSDLKIKDCQGFSVTALRRMLQARIKFQDEQQNLFERSWLTVTLKNGPAMTDEERSWYEENFW
;
A
#
# COMPACT_ATOMS: atom_id res chain seq x y z
N MET A 1 15.23 20.93 -19.52
CA MET A 1 14.75 21.80 -18.42
C MET A 1 14.73 23.29 -18.75
N ASN A 2 15.69 23.82 -19.53
CA ASN A 2 15.76 25.24 -19.92
C ASN A 2 14.46 25.86 -20.48
N ILE A 3 13.61 25.08 -21.16
CA ILE A 3 12.34 25.56 -21.71
C ILE A 3 11.25 25.63 -20.62
N LEU A 4 11.23 24.67 -19.69
CA LEU A 4 10.19 24.57 -18.67
C LEU A 4 10.46 25.49 -17.47
N ALA A 5 11.73 25.72 -17.12
CA ALA A 5 12.11 26.46 -15.92
C ALA A 5 11.38 27.81 -15.74
N PRO A 6 11.25 28.68 -16.76
CA PRO A 6 10.54 29.96 -16.61
C PRO A 6 9.04 29.84 -16.32
N HIS A 7 8.45 28.68 -16.58
CA HIS A 7 7.03 28.43 -16.43
C HIS A 7 6.68 27.74 -15.09
N ILE A 8 7.64 27.08 -14.45
CA ILE A 8 7.44 26.33 -13.19
C ILE A 8 6.77 27.16 -12.10
N PRO A 9 7.14 28.43 -11.84
CA PRO A 9 6.49 29.23 -10.80
C PRO A 9 4.98 29.44 -11.01
N ARG A 10 4.46 29.20 -12.23
CA ARG A 10 3.05 29.37 -12.60
C ARG A 10 2.29 28.05 -12.65
N CYS A 11 2.96 26.91 -12.47
CA CYS A 11 2.36 25.60 -12.56
C CYS A 11 1.69 25.21 -11.24
N GLU A 12 0.49 24.65 -11.33
CA GLU A 12 -0.18 24.00 -10.20
C GLU A 12 0.11 22.50 -10.15
N ILE A 13 0.17 21.86 -11.31
CA ILE A 13 0.41 20.43 -11.44
C ILE A 13 1.58 20.24 -12.39
N LEU A 14 2.55 19.44 -11.99
CA LEU A 14 3.67 19.05 -12.83
C LEU A 14 3.79 17.54 -12.88
N ASN A 15 3.50 16.96 -14.04
CA ASN A 15 3.53 15.51 -14.24
C ASN A 15 4.47 15.15 -15.39
N PHE A 16 5.50 14.37 -15.08
CA PHE A 16 6.37 13.70 -16.02
C PHE A 16 6.10 12.21 -15.95
N HIS A 17 5.51 11.68 -17.02
CA HIS A 17 5.39 10.24 -17.22
C HIS A 17 6.26 9.86 -18.41
N LEU A 18 7.40 9.23 -18.13
CA LEU A 18 8.39 8.87 -19.12
C LEU A 18 8.58 7.36 -19.19
N THR A 19 9.19 6.85 -20.25
CA THR A 19 9.46 5.42 -20.37
C THR A 19 10.58 4.95 -19.44
N TYR A 20 11.61 5.78 -19.23
CA TYR A 20 12.83 5.40 -18.54
C TYR A 20 13.14 6.33 -17.36
N THR A 21 13.55 5.77 -16.21
CA THR A 21 13.96 6.53 -15.01
C THR A 21 15.08 7.52 -15.30
N SER A 22 16.05 7.12 -16.13
CA SER A 22 17.17 7.96 -16.57
C SER A 22 16.77 9.21 -17.36
N SER A 23 15.52 9.28 -17.86
CA SER A 23 15.00 10.44 -18.57
C SER A 23 14.25 11.42 -17.66
N LEU A 24 13.97 11.03 -16.41
CA LEU A 24 13.29 11.90 -15.46
C LEU A 24 14.21 13.05 -15.04
N PRO A 25 13.66 14.28 -14.92
CA PRO A 25 14.44 15.37 -14.37
C PRO A 25 14.69 15.12 -12.88
N ARG A 26 15.81 15.63 -12.38
CA ARG A 26 16.23 15.48 -10.99
C ARG A 26 15.83 16.69 -10.17
N ILE A 27 14.99 16.49 -9.16
CA ILE A 27 14.43 17.59 -8.36
C ILE A 27 15.55 18.47 -7.79
N CYS A 28 16.60 17.86 -7.24
CA CYS A 28 17.69 18.59 -6.58
C CYS A 28 18.65 19.33 -7.53
N THR A 29 18.66 19.04 -8.84
CA THR A 29 19.63 19.64 -9.78
C THR A 29 18.99 20.41 -10.93
N ASP A 30 17.85 19.93 -11.42
CA ASP A 30 17.17 20.46 -12.60
C ASP A 30 16.16 21.56 -12.28
N PHE A 31 15.74 21.63 -11.02
CA PHE A 31 14.78 22.60 -10.52
C PHE A 31 15.46 23.63 -9.62
N GLN A 32 15.08 24.89 -9.81
CA GLN A 32 15.59 26.03 -9.05
C GLN A 32 14.43 26.98 -8.77
N ASP A 33 14.63 27.88 -7.81
CA ASP A 33 13.65 28.88 -7.36
C ASP A 33 12.42 28.33 -6.61
N ILE A 34 11.38 29.13 -6.48
CA ILE A 34 10.17 28.79 -5.73
C ILE A 34 9.04 28.50 -6.73
N ALA A 35 8.34 27.40 -6.51
CA ALA A 35 7.10 27.04 -7.18
C ALA A 35 5.90 27.29 -6.25
N PRO A 36 5.45 28.54 -6.08
CA PRO A 36 4.50 28.92 -5.02
C PRO A 36 3.07 28.40 -5.24
N HIS A 37 2.77 27.94 -6.45
CA HIS A 37 1.45 27.43 -6.83
C HIS A 37 1.40 25.91 -7.00
N LEU A 38 2.54 25.22 -6.92
CA LEU A 38 2.63 23.79 -7.18
C LEU A 38 1.93 23.02 -6.05
N VAL A 39 0.86 22.31 -6.39
CA VAL A 39 0.06 21.47 -5.49
C VAL A 39 0.30 19.98 -5.69
N SER A 40 0.72 19.57 -6.89
CA SER A 40 1.00 18.16 -7.20
C SER A 40 2.24 18.02 -8.10
N LEU A 41 3.15 17.13 -7.70
CA LEU A 41 4.38 16.82 -8.40
C LEU A 41 4.47 15.31 -8.63
N SER A 42 4.49 14.87 -9.88
CA SER A 42 4.51 13.45 -10.25
C SER A 42 5.62 13.13 -11.26
N PHE A 43 6.67 12.44 -10.84
CA PHE A 43 7.78 11.96 -11.70
C PHE A 43 7.75 10.44 -11.72
N VAL A 44 7.16 9.85 -12.77
CA VAL A 44 6.96 8.41 -12.89
C VAL A 44 7.62 7.91 -14.16
N ALA A 45 8.30 6.77 -14.04
CA ALA A 45 8.81 6.02 -15.18
C ALA A 45 8.25 4.60 -15.22
N ASP A 46 8.13 4.05 -16.43
CA ASP A 46 7.65 2.68 -16.62
C ASP A 46 8.75 1.64 -16.40
N VAL A 47 9.99 1.97 -16.79
CA VAL A 47 11.12 1.06 -16.76
C VAL A 47 12.28 1.67 -16.00
N ASP A 48 12.78 0.95 -15.01
CA ASP A 48 14.04 1.27 -14.36
C ASP A 48 15.22 0.64 -15.12
N TYR A 49 16.11 1.48 -15.66
CA TYR A 49 17.37 1.02 -16.27
C TYR A 49 18.56 1.14 -15.31
N GLY A 50 18.28 1.50 -14.05
CA GLY A 50 19.27 2.07 -13.17
C GLY A 50 19.67 3.45 -13.69
N LEU A 51 20.07 4.30 -12.76
CA LEU A 51 20.77 5.51 -13.15
C LEU A 51 22.14 5.10 -13.66
N GLY A 52 22.43 5.43 -14.93
CA GLY A 52 23.79 5.40 -15.43
C GLY A 52 24.66 6.21 -14.47
N GLN A 53 25.51 5.50 -13.72
CA GLN A 53 26.51 6.01 -12.76
C GLN A 53 26.23 7.43 -12.28
N LEU A 54 25.42 7.58 -11.23
CA LEU A 54 25.47 8.78 -10.40
C LEU A 54 26.93 9.03 -10.05
N THR A 55 27.52 10.09 -10.61
CA THR A 55 28.85 10.53 -10.21
C THR A 55 28.70 11.15 -8.82
N THR A 56 28.93 10.32 -7.80
CA THR A 56 28.82 10.64 -6.35
C THR A 56 29.67 11.82 -5.88
N ASN A 57 30.45 12.45 -6.76
CA ASN A 57 31.43 13.48 -6.42
C ASN A 57 30.90 14.90 -6.56
N ASP A 58 29.78 15.12 -7.25
CA ASP A 58 29.23 16.47 -7.39
C ASP A 58 28.22 16.71 -6.28
N THR A 59 28.71 17.16 -5.11
CA THR A 59 27.81 17.73 -4.09
C THR A 59 27.17 18.96 -4.74
N PRO A 60 25.86 18.93 -5.02
CA PRO A 60 25.27 20.02 -5.75
C PRO A 60 25.39 21.30 -4.91
N SER A 61 25.86 22.39 -5.52
CA SER A 61 25.89 23.71 -4.89
C SER A 61 24.49 24.30 -4.96
N VAL A 62 23.54 23.76 -4.18
CA VAL A 62 22.09 23.86 -4.47
C VAL A 62 21.50 25.23 -4.10
N PRO A 63 20.96 26.01 -5.07
CA PRO A 63 19.80 26.86 -4.80
C PRO A 63 18.57 25.99 -4.52
N GLN A 64 17.89 26.22 -3.39
CA GLN A 64 16.78 25.37 -2.94
C GLN A 64 15.54 25.55 -3.81
N PHE A 65 15.08 24.47 -4.45
CA PHE A 65 13.76 24.44 -5.08
C PHE A 65 12.67 24.25 -4.02
N LEU A 66 11.76 25.21 -3.85
CA LEU A 66 10.74 25.19 -2.80
C LEU A 66 9.32 25.13 -3.36
N PHE A 67 8.46 24.28 -2.80
CA PHE A 67 7.07 24.11 -3.20
C PHE A 67 6.10 24.18 -2.00
N PRO A 68 5.89 25.36 -1.41
CA PRO A 68 5.22 25.53 -0.11
C PRO A 68 3.74 25.10 -0.08
N LYS A 69 3.12 24.83 -1.24
CA LYS A 69 1.71 24.40 -1.37
C LYS A 69 1.57 22.95 -1.86
N LEU A 70 2.64 22.18 -1.88
CA LEU A 70 2.57 20.80 -2.34
C LEU A 70 1.70 19.96 -1.39
N TYR A 71 0.78 19.19 -1.95
CA TYR A 71 -0.08 18.25 -1.23
C TYR A 71 0.17 16.80 -1.68
N ASP A 72 0.48 16.60 -2.95
CA ASP A 72 0.68 15.26 -3.52
C ASP A 72 2.07 15.18 -4.17
N LEU A 73 2.91 14.28 -3.66
CA LEU A 73 4.26 14.03 -4.18
C LEU A 73 4.36 12.58 -4.63
N ASN A 74 4.60 12.33 -5.92
CA ASN A 74 4.72 10.98 -6.45
C ASN A 74 5.96 10.87 -7.32
N ILE A 75 7.05 10.30 -6.82
CA ILE A 75 8.37 10.37 -7.49
C ILE A 75 8.97 8.99 -7.66
N ASP A 76 10.05 8.89 -8.42
CA ASP A 76 10.84 7.68 -8.46
C ASP A 76 11.73 7.56 -7.21
N GLY A 77 12.20 6.35 -6.92
CA GLY A 77 13.02 6.09 -5.74
C GLY A 77 14.33 6.88 -5.73
N TYR A 78 14.86 7.20 -6.90
CA TYR A 78 16.11 7.95 -6.97
C TYR A 78 15.94 9.43 -6.67
N ASN A 79 14.90 10.08 -7.19
CA ASN A 79 14.58 11.44 -6.76
C ASN A 79 14.23 11.48 -5.27
N PHE A 80 13.59 10.43 -4.75
CA PHE A 80 13.32 10.31 -3.32
C PHE A 80 14.60 10.27 -2.49
N VAL A 81 15.56 9.43 -2.86
CA VAL A 81 16.88 9.36 -2.20
C VAL A 81 17.61 10.70 -2.29
N ASP A 82 17.58 11.36 -3.45
CA ASP A 82 18.21 12.67 -3.63
C ASP A 82 17.56 13.74 -2.74
N LEU A 83 16.24 13.70 -2.58
CA LEU A 83 15.52 14.62 -1.69
C LEU A 83 15.92 14.42 -0.23
N ILE A 84 15.98 13.18 0.26
CA ILE A 84 16.38 12.91 1.64
C ILE A 84 17.82 13.37 1.88
N ARG A 85 18.73 13.04 0.95
CA ARG A 85 20.16 13.28 1.13
C ARG A 85 20.53 14.76 1.03
N TYR A 86 19.97 15.47 0.06
CA TYR A 86 20.41 16.82 -0.29
C TYR A 86 19.44 17.90 0.14
N MET A 87 18.17 17.56 0.40
CA MET A 87 17.13 18.52 0.76
C MET A 87 16.30 18.05 1.95
N PRO A 88 16.90 17.63 3.08
CA PRO A 88 16.14 17.14 4.24
C PRO A 88 15.16 18.19 4.78
N LEU A 89 15.48 19.48 4.64
CA LEU A 89 14.59 20.58 5.03
C LEU A 89 13.29 20.62 4.21
N LEU A 90 13.26 20.13 2.97
CA LEU A 90 12.01 20.02 2.20
C LEU A 90 11.07 18.96 2.77
N LEU A 91 11.60 18.01 3.53
CA LEU A 91 10.84 16.97 4.20
C LEU A 91 10.50 17.37 5.64
N ASP A 92 10.77 18.62 6.02
CA ASP A 92 10.25 19.20 7.25
C ASP A 92 8.81 19.67 7.00
N ALA A 93 7.86 19.05 7.71
CA ALA A 93 6.45 19.40 7.75
C ALA A 93 6.21 20.92 7.93
N SER A 94 7.11 21.61 8.64
CA SER A 94 7.02 23.05 8.88
C SER A 94 7.11 23.91 7.61
N GLN A 95 7.66 23.37 6.51
CA GLN A 95 7.79 24.09 5.24
C GLN A 95 6.50 24.15 4.42
N PHE A 96 5.53 23.28 4.71
CA PHE A 96 4.27 23.24 3.97
C PHE A 96 3.26 24.18 4.61
N THR A 97 2.69 25.09 3.82
CA THR A 97 1.64 26.01 4.29
C THR A 97 0.38 25.29 4.79
N GLY A 98 0.18 24.03 4.37
CA GLY A 98 -0.87 23.12 4.85
C GLY A 98 -0.44 22.17 5.98
N GLY A 99 0.79 22.27 6.47
CA GLY A 99 1.34 21.45 7.57
C GLY A 99 1.84 20.06 7.17
N ARG A 100 1.14 19.33 6.29
CA ARG A 100 1.56 17.99 5.81
C ARG A 100 1.18 17.75 4.36
N LEU A 101 1.89 16.84 3.71
CA LEU A 101 1.45 16.25 2.45
C LEU A 101 0.20 15.40 2.69
N ARG A 102 -0.72 15.43 1.74
CA ARG A 102 -1.85 14.50 1.71
C ARG A 102 -1.38 13.11 1.30
N SER A 103 -0.54 13.04 0.27
CA SER A 103 -0.03 11.77 -0.25
C SER A 103 1.43 11.86 -0.65
N ILE A 104 2.16 10.78 -0.36
CA ILE A 104 3.48 10.54 -0.92
C ILE A 104 3.53 9.17 -1.59
N GLY A 105 4.10 9.14 -2.79
CA GLY A 105 4.33 7.95 -3.58
C GLY A 105 5.78 7.79 -3.99
N ILE A 106 6.32 6.59 -3.81
CA ILE A 106 7.64 6.19 -4.28
C ILE A 106 7.45 5.06 -5.29
N ASN A 107 7.97 5.27 -6.48
CA ASN A 107 7.88 4.32 -7.60
C ASN A 107 9.28 3.89 -8.02
N GLN A 108 9.43 2.69 -8.56
CA GLN A 108 10.64 2.29 -9.30
C GLN A 108 11.94 2.57 -8.55
N TYR A 109 12.31 1.67 -7.65
CA TYR A 109 13.57 1.74 -6.93
C TYR A 109 14.19 0.36 -6.88
N SER A 110 15.49 0.25 -7.18
CA SER A 110 16.28 -0.93 -6.84
C SER A 110 17.65 -0.52 -6.32
N PRO A 111 18.10 -1.05 -5.17
CA PRO A 111 19.39 -0.67 -4.60
C PRO A 111 20.56 -1.19 -5.44
N SER A 112 20.34 -2.29 -6.17
CA SER A 112 21.33 -2.93 -7.05
C SER A 112 21.88 -1.99 -8.13
N ALA A 113 21.17 -0.92 -8.46
CA ALA A 113 21.58 0.08 -9.43
C ALA A 113 22.52 1.16 -8.87
N VAL A 114 22.63 1.30 -7.53
CA VAL A 114 23.37 2.39 -6.90
C VAL A 114 24.76 1.90 -6.47
N ASN A 115 25.80 2.36 -7.17
CA ASN A 115 27.18 2.10 -6.75
C ASN A 115 27.55 3.02 -5.57
N GLY A 116 27.75 2.46 -4.38
CA GLY A 116 28.47 3.12 -3.27
C GLY A 116 27.64 4.00 -2.33
N GLY A 117 26.34 4.15 -2.56
CA GLY A 117 25.40 4.54 -1.51
C GLY A 117 24.76 3.26 -1.00
N GLY A 118 24.91 2.92 0.27
CA GLY A 118 24.24 1.76 0.85
C GLY A 118 22.74 1.77 0.52
N PRO A 119 22.11 0.59 0.46
CA PRO A 119 20.71 0.51 0.12
C PRO A 119 19.88 1.31 1.12
N PHE A 120 18.82 1.97 0.66
CA PHE A 120 17.88 2.63 1.55
C PHE A 120 17.03 1.55 2.22
N SER A 121 17.02 1.51 3.55
CA SER A 121 16.19 0.55 4.25
C SER A 121 14.73 1.00 4.24
N ILE A 122 13.81 0.05 4.34
CA ILE A 122 12.39 0.31 4.57
C ILE A 122 12.18 1.21 5.80
N TYR A 123 12.96 1.01 6.86
CA TYR A 123 12.84 1.77 8.09
C TYR A 123 13.21 3.24 7.88
N ASP A 124 14.28 3.51 7.12
CA ASP A 124 14.65 4.89 6.76
C ASP A 124 13.53 5.58 5.98
N VAL A 125 12.86 4.85 5.07
CA VAL A 125 11.71 5.37 4.31
C VAL A 125 10.56 5.70 5.27
N LEU A 126 10.18 4.75 6.14
CA LEU A 126 9.02 4.91 7.02
C LEU A 126 9.24 5.99 8.07
N GLU A 127 10.40 6.02 8.72
CA GLU A 127 10.78 7.04 9.71
C GLU A 127 10.79 8.44 9.08
N THR A 128 11.35 8.59 7.88
CA THR A 128 11.39 9.88 7.20
C THR A 128 9.99 10.37 6.83
N LEU A 129 9.06 9.46 6.53
CA LEU A 129 7.78 9.80 5.94
C LEU A 129 6.60 9.87 6.90
N GLU A 130 6.69 9.25 8.08
CA GLU A 130 5.61 9.17 9.06
C GLU A 130 4.98 10.54 9.37
N HIS A 131 5.80 11.58 9.49
CA HIS A 131 5.32 12.91 9.84
C HIS A 131 5.02 13.79 8.63
N LEU A 132 5.39 13.33 7.44
CA LEU A 132 5.31 14.09 6.22
C LEU A 132 3.98 13.93 5.50
N ALA A 133 3.40 12.73 5.52
CA ALA A 133 2.22 12.41 4.71
C ALA A 133 1.17 11.58 5.48
N GLU A 134 -0.11 11.71 5.08
CA GLU A 134 -1.20 10.87 5.61
C GLU A 134 -1.35 9.55 4.83
N THR A 135 -0.98 9.58 3.55
CA THR A 135 -1.11 8.45 2.63
C THR A 135 0.24 8.06 2.05
N LEU A 136 0.57 6.77 2.10
CA LEU A 136 1.77 6.19 1.51
C LEU A 136 1.42 5.33 0.28
N LEU A 137 2.13 5.52 -0.82
CA LEU A 137 2.09 4.66 -2.00
C LEU A 137 3.49 4.12 -2.31
N LEU A 138 3.62 2.81 -2.39
CA LEU A 138 4.85 2.12 -2.79
C LEU A 138 4.57 1.26 -4.02
N ALA A 139 5.29 1.50 -5.11
CA ALA A 139 5.06 0.81 -6.38
C ALA A 139 6.35 0.36 -7.05
N SER A 140 6.54 -0.95 -7.22
CA SER A 140 7.76 -1.50 -7.85
C SER A 140 9.04 -0.99 -7.18
N VAL A 141 9.07 -1.01 -5.84
CA VAL A 141 10.25 -0.68 -5.06
C VAL A 141 10.85 -1.95 -4.46
N ASP A 142 12.17 -1.98 -4.43
CA ASP A 142 13.00 -2.98 -3.78
C ASP A 142 13.84 -2.23 -2.74
N LEU A 143 13.55 -2.49 -1.47
CA LEU A 143 14.15 -1.79 -0.33
C LEU A 143 14.88 -2.83 0.53
N ASP A 144 15.97 -2.41 1.15
CA ASP A 144 16.61 -3.26 2.14
C ASP A 144 15.70 -3.38 3.37
N HIS A 145 15.63 -4.58 3.92
CA HIS A 145 14.83 -4.92 5.10
C HIS A 145 15.73 -5.31 6.28
N GLU A 146 17.05 -5.32 6.10
CA GLU A 146 17.98 -5.46 7.22
C GLU A 146 18.02 -4.15 8.02
N ARG A 147 17.61 -4.20 9.29
CA ARG A 147 17.86 -3.11 10.25
C ARG A 147 19.35 -3.11 10.56
N ASN A 148 20.14 -2.42 9.74
CA ASN A 148 21.56 -2.25 9.97
C ASN A 148 21.75 -1.44 11.25
N SER A 149 22.14 -2.10 12.33
CA SER A 149 22.70 -1.38 13.46
C SER A 149 24.13 -0.96 13.10
N ASP A 150 24.55 0.21 13.60
CA ASP A 150 25.92 0.70 13.41
C ASP A 150 27.00 -0.27 13.96
N ASP A 151 26.60 -1.24 14.80
CA ASP A 151 27.48 -2.26 15.39
C ASP A 151 27.33 -3.68 14.80
N GLY A 152 26.45 -3.87 13.81
CA GLY A 152 26.17 -5.17 13.19
C GLY A 152 25.41 -6.16 14.08
N THR A 153 24.90 -5.74 15.24
CA THR A 153 23.97 -6.53 16.04
C THR A 153 22.52 -6.34 15.59
N ILE A 154 21.83 -7.45 15.29
CA ILE A 154 20.40 -7.42 14.97
C ILE A 154 19.65 -6.97 16.22
N ILE A 155 19.22 -5.70 16.25
CA ILE A 155 18.41 -5.16 17.33
C ILE A 155 17.00 -5.75 17.18
N GLN A 156 16.65 -6.72 18.05
CA GLN A 156 15.27 -7.17 18.26
C GLN A 156 14.51 -6.10 19.05
N ASP A 157 14.47 -4.89 18.53
CA ASP A 157 13.77 -3.78 19.17
C ASP A 157 12.26 -4.05 19.15
N GLU A 158 11.55 -3.52 20.12
CA GLU A 158 10.09 -3.45 20.06
C GLU A 158 9.71 -2.81 18.72
N ALA A 159 8.94 -3.54 17.91
CA ALA A 159 8.64 -3.14 16.55
C ALA A 159 8.05 -1.73 16.56
N THR A 160 8.78 -0.77 15.97
CA THR A 160 8.23 0.57 15.80
C THR A 160 7.07 0.45 14.81
N VAL A 161 5.88 0.84 15.26
CA VAL A 161 4.67 0.77 14.45
C VAL A 161 4.36 2.17 13.92
N TRP A 162 4.44 2.32 12.61
CA TRP A 162 4.14 3.58 11.92
C TRP A 162 2.66 3.69 11.60
N LEU A 163 2.03 4.80 12.00
CA LEU A 163 0.60 5.05 11.80
C LEU A 163 0.34 5.80 10.49
N TRP A 164 -0.41 5.16 9.61
CA TRP A 164 -0.83 5.72 8.33
C TRP A 164 -2.35 5.73 8.22
N HIS A 165 -2.94 6.71 7.53
CA HIS A 165 -4.36 6.63 7.23
C HIS A 165 -4.61 5.64 6.09
N ARG A 166 -3.76 5.69 5.05
CA ARG A 166 -3.88 4.85 3.87
C ARG A 166 -2.52 4.40 3.36
N VAL A 167 -2.42 3.12 3.04
CA VAL A 167 -1.23 2.49 2.44
C VAL A 167 -1.64 1.77 1.15
N THR A 168 -0.91 2.04 0.07
CA THR A 168 -1.08 1.34 -1.22
C THR A 168 0.23 0.67 -1.63
N LEU A 169 0.21 -0.65 -1.74
CA LEU A 169 1.34 -1.49 -2.09
C LEU A 169 1.11 -2.11 -3.47
N THR A 170 2.01 -1.85 -4.42
CA THR A 170 1.81 -2.29 -5.81
C THR A 170 3.06 -2.94 -6.39
N ARG A 171 2.94 -4.15 -6.92
CA ARG A 171 4.07 -4.89 -7.53
C ARG A 171 5.30 -4.95 -6.63
N LEU A 172 5.10 -5.22 -5.34
CA LEU A 172 6.18 -5.38 -4.36
C LEU A 172 6.53 -6.86 -4.19
N PRO A 173 7.80 -7.18 -3.85
CA PRO A 173 8.18 -8.54 -3.50
C PRO A 173 7.51 -8.98 -2.18
N PRO A 174 7.20 -10.28 -2.01
CA PRO A 174 6.52 -10.79 -0.80
C PRO A 174 7.23 -10.42 0.50
N ASP A 175 8.56 -10.55 0.54
CA ASP A 175 9.35 -10.30 1.75
C ASP A 175 9.21 -8.84 2.22
N LEU A 176 9.20 -7.89 1.29
CA LEU A 176 8.97 -6.47 1.61
C LEU A 176 7.55 -6.21 2.09
N ILE A 177 6.54 -6.90 1.53
CA ILE A 177 5.16 -6.79 2.01
C ILE A 177 5.05 -7.31 3.44
N THR A 178 5.67 -8.45 3.75
CA THR A 178 5.72 -8.99 5.12
C THR A 178 6.29 -7.97 6.09
N GLU A 179 7.43 -7.37 5.74
CA GLU A 179 8.08 -6.38 6.60
C GLU A 179 7.23 -5.12 6.78
N LEU A 180 6.63 -4.62 5.69
CA LEU A 180 5.69 -3.50 5.73
C LEU A 180 4.49 -3.82 6.64
N LEU A 181 3.89 -4.99 6.51
CA LEU A 181 2.75 -5.38 7.35
C LEU A 181 3.15 -5.66 8.80
N TYR A 182 4.43 -5.91 9.09
CA TYR A 182 4.89 -6.06 10.46
C TYR A 182 5.04 -4.72 11.17
N CYS A 183 5.40 -3.67 10.43
CA CYS A 183 5.72 -2.36 11.01
C CYS A 183 4.70 -1.25 10.73
N LEU A 184 3.67 -1.50 9.90
CA LEU A 184 2.66 -0.49 9.58
C LEU A 184 1.36 -0.78 10.30
N ASN A 185 0.73 0.26 10.82
CA ASN A 185 -0.68 0.25 11.18
C ASN A 185 -1.42 1.25 10.27
N THR A 186 -2.46 0.79 9.60
CA THR A 186 -3.21 1.58 8.62
C THR A 186 -4.70 1.33 8.69
N GLU A 187 -5.51 2.37 8.55
CA GLU A 187 -6.96 2.19 8.44
C GLU A 187 -7.36 1.61 7.09
N VAL A 188 -6.65 1.98 6.02
CA VAL A 188 -6.95 1.52 4.66
C VAL A 188 -5.71 0.92 4.03
N LEU A 189 -5.79 -0.37 3.67
CA LEU A 189 -4.73 -1.08 2.98
C LEU A 189 -5.20 -1.48 1.58
N THR A 190 -4.40 -1.15 0.57
CA THR A 190 -4.60 -1.64 -0.80
C THR A 190 -3.35 -2.38 -1.24
N ILE A 191 -3.47 -3.65 -1.61
CA ILE A 191 -2.39 -4.43 -2.21
C ILE A 191 -2.82 -4.80 -3.63
N SER A 192 -1.99 -4.47 -4.62
CA SER A 192 -2.30 -4.76 -6.01
C SER A 192 -1.13 -5.35 -6.79
N ASN A 193 -1.42 -6.31 -7.68
CA ASN A 193 -0.43 -6.89 -8.59
C ASN A 193 0.79 -7.48 -7.86
N CYS A 194 0.59 -8.00 -6.65
CA CYS A 194 1.64 -8.60 -5.83
C CYS A 194 1.47 -10.12 -5.76
N SER A 195 2.56 -10.80 -5.37
CA SER A 195 2.49 -12.16 -4.84
C SER A 195 2.43 -12.09 -3.32
N LEU A 196 1.57 -12.90 -2.71
CA LEU A 196 1.45 -12.99 -1.24
C LEU A 196 2.00 -14.31 -0.69
N ASN A 197 2.75 -15.07 -1.49
CA ASN A 197 3.34 -16.32 -1.03
C ASN A 197 4.32 -16.06 0.12
N GLY A 198 4.08 -16.68 1.27
CA GLY A 198 4.93 -16.50 2.46
C GLY A 198 4.77 -15.14 3.14
N VAL A 199 3.73 -14.37 2.81
CA VAL A 199 3.44 -13.13 3.52
C VAL A 199 2.80 -13.45 4.86
N TYR A 200 3.35 -12.89 5.93
CA TYR A 200 2.80 -12.94 7.27
C TYR A 200 2.47 -11.51 7.73
N SER A 201 1.46 -11.36 8.56
CA SER A 201 1.16 -10.09 9.23
C SER A 201 0.99 -10.32 10.72
N SER A 202 1.41 -9.33 11.50
CA SER A 202 1.10 -9.21 12.94
C SER A 202 -0.33 -8.69 13.12
N ASP A 203 -0.78 -8.54 14.37
CA ASP A 203 -2.11 -8.02 14.71
C ASP A 203 -2.29 -6.58 14.21
N LEU A 204 -2.77 -6.42 12.97
CA LEU A 204 -3.14 -5.12 12.40
C LEU A 204 -4.61 -4.83 12.65
N ASP A 205 -4.94 -3.56 12.85
CA ASP A 205 -6.32 -3.06 12.97
C ASP A 205 -6.74 -2.34 11.69
N ILE A 206 -6.85 -3.09 10.59
CA ILE A 206 -7.14 -2.50 9.27
C ILE A 206 -8.65 -2.47 9.04
N LYS A 207 -9.20 -1.27 8.81
CA LYS A 207 -10.64 -1.05 8.59
C LYS A 207 -11.12 -1.44 7.19
N ILE A 208 -10.29 -1.19 6.18
CA ILE A 208 -10.62 -1.45 4.78
C ILE A 208 -9.43 -2.12 4.12
N VAL A 209 -9.62 -3.36 3.67
CA VAL A 209 -8.62 -4.12 2.93
C VAL A 209 -9.05 -4.26 1.47
N THR A 210 -8.20 -3.87 0.53
CA THR A 210 -8.42 -4.04 -0.91
C THR A 210 -7.31 -4.87 -1.51
N LEU A 211 -7.67 -6.00 -2.12
CA LEU A 211 -6.77 -6.94 -2.76
C LEU A 211 -7.12 -7.04 -4.24
N GLU A 212 -6.19 -6.66 -5.11
CA GLU A 212 -6.42 -6.58 -6.55
C GLU A 212 -5.36 -7.32 -7.36
N ASN A 213 -5.79 -8.22 -8.24
CA ASN A 213 -4.90 -8.96 -9.14
C ASN A 213 -3.75 -9.66 -8.39
N ILE A 214 -4.07 -10.31 -7.28
CA ILE A 214 -3.09 -10.99 -6.46
C ILE A 214 -2.84 -12.40 -7.00
N ILE A 215 -1.57 -12.74 -7.21
CA ILE A 215 -1.14 -14.03 -7.74
C ILE A 215 -0.49 -14.82 -6.60
N ALA A 216 -1.17 -15.83 -6.06
CA ALA A 216 -0.58 -16.73 -5.07
C ALA A 216 -1.00 -18.18 -5.34
N PRO A 217 -0.10 -19.08 -5.80
CA PRO A 217 -0.34 -20.52 -5.70
C PRO A 217 -0.56 -20.89 -4.23
N GLY A 218 -1.77 -21.34 -3.89
CA GLY A 218 -2.16 -21.57 -2.49
C GLY A 218 -2.62 -20.31 -1.75
N PHE A 219 -3.21 -19.36 -2.46
CA PHE A 219 -3.77 -18.10 -1.94
C PHE A 219 -4.60 -18.23 -0.66
N GLY A 220 -5.27 -19.37 -0.43
CA GLY A 220 -5.92 -19.67 0.85
C GLY A 220 -4.99 -19.46 2.04
N TYR A 221 -3.77 -19.99 2.01
CA TYR A 221 -2.80 -19.84 3.09
C TYR A 221 -2.25 -18.41 3.22
N ALA A 222 -2.08 -17.69 2.11
CA ALA A 222 -1.59 -16.32 2.13
C ALA A 222 -2.62 -15.36 2.73
N LEU A 223 -3.90 -15.54 2.37
CA LEU A 223 -4.99 -14.79 2.97
C LEU A 223 -5.20 -15.13 4.43
N ASN A 224 -4.91 -16.35 4.87
CA ASN A 224 -5.01 -16.69 6.29
C ASN A 224 -4.16 -15.84 7.21
N ASN A 225 -3.10 -15.23 6.69
CA ASN A 225 -2.28 -14.36 7.49
C ASN A 225 -2.85 -12.93 7.54
N ILE A 226 -3.50 -12.48 6.46
CA ILE A 226 -4.01 -11.10 6.32
C ILE A 226 -5.47 -10.96 6.77
N LEU A 227 -6.31 -11.98 6.59
CA LEU A 227 -7.74 -11.89 6.92
C LEU A 227 -8.00 -11.76 8.43
N PRO A 228 -7.29 -12.45 9.34
CA PRO A 228 -7.46 -12.25 10.77
C PRO A 228 -7.15 -10.80 11.20
N THR A 229 -6.26 -10.13 10.48
CA THR A 229 -5.88 -8.73 10.74
C THR A 229 -6.86 -7.73 10.11
N CYS A 230 -7.82 -8.21 9.34
CA CYS A 230 -8.97 -7.43 8.91
C CYS A 230 -9.99 -7.35 10.04
N ILE A 231 -9.65 -6.57 11.08
CA ILE A 231 -10.58 -6.13 12.14
C ILE A 231 -11.61 -5.13 11.56
N GLY A 232 -11.42 -4.73 10.31
CA GLY A 232 -12.27 -3.80 9.60
C GLY A 232 -13.61 -4.31 9.12
N GLY A 233 -14.42 -3.34 8.72
CA GLY A 233 -15.73 -3.56 8.14
C GLY A 233 -15.69 -3.94 6.66
N GLU A 234 -14.66 -3.58 5.90
CA GLU A 234 -14.72 -3.72 4.43
C GLU A 234 -13.56 -4.52 3.83
N LEU A 235 -13.92 -5.56 3.08
CA LEU A 235 -13.00 -6.39 2.29
C LEU A 235 -13.37 -6.34 0.82
N ASN A 236 -12.47 -5.76 0.01
CA ASN A 236 -12.60 -5.65 -1.44
C ASN A 236 -11.64 -6.61 -2.12
N ILE A 237 -12.15 -7.55 -2.91
CA ILE A 237 -11.34 -8.55 -3.61
C ILE A 237 -11.68 -8.50 -5.10
N SER A 238 -10.67 -8.23 -5.93
CA SER A 238 -10.85 -8.06 -7.37
C SER A 238 -9.80 -8.83 -8.17
N ARG A 239 -10.23 -9.65 -9.13
CA ARG A 239 -9.34 -10.42 -10.03
C ARG A 239 -8.31 -11.28 -9.29
N CYS A 240 -8.70 -11.87 -8.16
CA CYS A 240 -7.82 -12.73 -7.37
C CYS A 240 -8.15 -14.20 -7.68
N PRO A 241 -7.40 -14.89 -8.58
CA PRO A 241 -7.72 -16.26 -8.98
C PRO A 241 -7.68 -17.26 -7.82
N GLY A 242 -6.92 -16.94 -6.77
CA GLY A 242 -6.85 -17.78 -5.59
C GLY A 242 -7.99 -17.58 -4.59
N PHE A 243 -8.88 -16.61 -4.80
CA PHE A 243 -10.08 -16.46 -3.96
C PHE A 243 -11.06 -17.60 -4.26
N ASP A 244 -11.03 -18.63 -3.42
CA ASP A 244 -11.66 -19.92 -3.64
C ASP A 244 -12.56 -20.36 -2.47
N ASP A 245 -13.06 -21.60 -2.54
CA ASP A 245 -13.94 -22.19 -1.52
C ASP A 245 -13.25 -22.32 -0.15
N ILE A 246 -11.92 -22.45 -0.12
CA ILE A 246 -11.16 -22.54 1.12
C ILE A 246 -11.18 -21.18 1.81
N VAL A 247 -10.96 -20.09 1.07
CA VAL A 247 -11.05 -18.72 1.61
C VAL A 247 -12.43 -18.43 2.19
N LEU A 248 -13.50 -18.81 1.48
CA LEU A 248 -14.86 -18.62 1.97
C LEU A 248 -15.16 -19.49 3.19
N TYR A 249 -14.68 -20.73 3.22
CA TYR A 249 -14.80 -21.57 4.42
C TYR A 249 -14.15 -20.90 5.63
N MET A 250 -12.96 -20.32 5.46
CA MET A 250 -12.20 -19.68 6.54
C MET A 250 -12.89 -18.41 7.04
N LEU A 251 -13.44 -17.60 6.14
CA LEU A 251 -14.29 -16.46 6.51
C LEU A 251 -15.58 -16.87 7.24
N GLY A 252 -16.00 -18.13 7.18
CA GLY A 252 -17.17 -18.66 7.86
C GLY A 252 -16.84 -19.59 9.03
N SER A 253 -15.56 -19.88 9.31
CA SER A 253 -15.13 -20.75 10.39
C SER A 253 -14.68 -19.96 11.61
N GLN A 254 -14.86 -20.55 12.79
CA GLN A 254 -14.22 -20.07 14.02
C GLN A 254 -12.73 -20.34 13.97
N GLU A 255 -11.94 -19.45 14.56
CA GLU A 255 -10.50 -19.67 14.70
C GLU A 255 -10.22 -20.74 15.77
N ASP A 256 -9.18 -21.56 15.60
CA ASP A 256 -8.89 -22.72 16.47
C ASP A 256 -8.72 -22.35 17.97
N HIS A 257 -8.52 -21.07 18.26
CA HIS A 257 -8.28 -20.52 19.59
C HIS A 257 -9.18 -19.34 19.97
N SER A 258 -10.14 -18.99 19.12
CA SER A 258 -11.10 -17.92 19.40
C SER A 258 -12.52 -18.43 19.20
N ASP A 259 -13.44 -17.98 20.06
CA ASP A 259 -14.87 -18.17 19.80
C ASP A 259 -15.33 -17.32 18.60
N ASP A 260 -14.49 -16.37 18.15
CA ASP A 260 -14.77 -15.46 17.05
C ASP A 260 -14.51 -16.09 15.67
N LEU A 261 -15.25 -15.59 14.68
CA LEU A 261 -14.99 -15.88 13.27
C LEU A 261 -13.75 -15.13 12.77
N CYS A 262 -13.07 -15.69 11.77
CA CYS A 262 -12.07 -14.94 11.02
C CYS A 262 -12.70 -13.66 10.43
N ALA A 263 -12.06 -12.50 10.63
CA ALA A 263 -12.63 -11.19 10.28
C ALA A 263 -14.05 -11.01 10.85
N HIS A 264 -14.23 -11.20 12.16
CA HIS A 264 -15.54 -11.16 12.83
C HIS A 264 -16.27 -9.82 12.69
N LEU A 265 -15.54 -8.72 12.46
CA LEU A 265 -16.11 -7.39 12.23
C LEU A 265 -16.39 -7.06 10.75
N LEU A 266 -16.14 -7.99 9.83
CA LEU A 266 -16.43 -7.80 8.42
C LEU A 266 -17.93 -7.56 8.19
N SER A 267 -18.25 -6.39 7.65
CA SER A 267 -19.61 -5.90 7.38
C SER A 267 -19.91 -5.66 5.91
N ASP A 268 -18.90 -5.56 5.05
CA ASP A 268 -19.03 -5.39 3.60
C ASP A 268 -17.96 -6.22 2.89
N LEU A 269 -18.40 -7.16 2.06
CA LEU A 269 -17.56 -8.02 1.23
C LEU A 269 -17.86 -7.74 -0.24
N LYS A 270 -16.93 -7.10 -0.95
CA LYS A 270 -17.06 -6.83 -2.38
C LYS A 270 -16.16 -7.76 -3.17
N ILE A 271 -16.75 -8.63 -3.98
CA ILE A 271 -16.05 -9.59 -4.83
C ILE A 271 -16.27 -9.22 -6.29
N LYS A 272 -15.18 -9.03 -7.04
CA LYS A 272 -15.23 -8.62 -8.45
C LYS A 272 -14.30 -9.46 -9.33
N ASP A 273 -14.82 -9.95 -10.44
CA ASP A 273 -14.04 -10.68 -11.46
C ASP A 273 -13.25 -11.88 -10.87
N CYS A 274 -13.82 -12.57 -9.86
CA CYS A 274 -13.24 -13.75 -9.22
C CYS A 274 -14.06 -15.00 -9.55
N GLN A 275 -13.40 -16.07 -10.00
CA GLN A 275 -14.05 -17.31 -10.47
C GLN A 275 -13.62 -18.55 -9.69
N GLY A 276 -12.74 -18.41 -8.69
CA GLY A 276 -12.12 -19.53 -7.97
C GLY A 276 -13.03 -20.24 -6.97
N PHE A 277 -14.22 -19.72 -6.71
CA PHE A 277 -15.13 -20.22 -5.70
C PHE A 277 -16.45 -20.72 -6.27
N SER A 278 -17.23 -21.45 -5.47
CA SER A 278 -18.54 -21.98 -5.76
C SER A 278 -19.62 -21.20 -5.02
N VAL A 279 -20.79 -21.07 -5.65
CA VAL A 279 -21.95 -20.40 -5.05
C VAL A 279 -22.40 -21.10 -3.76
N THR A 280 -22.19 -22.42 -3.67
CA THR A 280 -22.48 -23.21 -2.48
C THR A 280 -21.55 -22.86 -1.32
N ALA A 281 -20.25 -22.67 -1.56
CA ALA A 281 -19.31 -22.24 -0.51
C ALA A 281 -19.63 -20.83 -0.01
N LEU A 282 -19.95 -19.89 -0.92
CA LEU A 282 -20.37 -18.54 -0.53
C LEU A 282 -21.63 -18.57 0.34
N ARG A 283 -22.62 -19.39 -0.02
CA ARG A 283 -23.84 -19.60 0.77
C ARG A 283 -23.53 -20.15 2.16
N ARG A 284 -22.65 -21.16 2.27
CA ARG A 284 -22.26 -21.74 3.55
C ARG A 284 -21.56 -20.73 4.46
N MET A 285 -20.63 -19.94 3.91
CA MET A 285 -19.94 -18.87 4.63
C MET A 285 -20.95 -17.89 5.22
N LEU A 286 -21.91 -17.44 4.42
CA LEU A 286 -22.92 -16.49 4.85
C LEU A 286 -23.84 -17.05 5.93
N GLN A 287 -24.28 -18.31 5.78
CA GLN A 287 -25.09 -18.99 6.79
C GLN A 287 -24.35 -19.11 8.12
N ALA A 288 -23.04 -19.41 8.09
CA ALA A 288 -22.23 -19.48 9.29
C ALA A 288 -22.14 -18.10 10.00
N ARG A 289 -21.96 -17.02 9.24
CA ARG A 289 -21.95 -15.66 9.78
C ARG A 289 -23.29 -15.22 10.36
N ILE A 290 -24.41 -15.51 9.70
CA ILE A 290 -25.75 -15.23 10.26
C ILE A 290 -25.92 -15.96 11.59
N LYS A 291 -25.59 -17.26 11.63
CA LYS A 291 -25.70 -18.07 12.85
C LYS A 291 -24.85 -17.48 13.97
N PHE A 292 -23.61 -17.09 13.68
CA PHE A 292 -22.72 -16.46 14.65
C PHE A 292 -23.30 -15.14 15.20
N GLN A 293 -23.85 -14.29 14.33
CA GLN A 293 -24.50 -13.04 14.73
C GLN A 293 -25.75 -13.26 15.60
N ASP A 294 -26.53 -14.32 15.33
CA ASP A 294 -27.68 -14.70 16.14
C ASP A 294 -27.29 -15.21 17.54
N GLU A 295 -26.12 -15.84 17.66
CA GLU A 295 -25.58 -16.30 18.95
C GLU A 295 -25.00 -15.14 19.78
N GLN A 296 -24.46 -14.10 19.12
CA GLN A 296 -23.83 -12.93 19.76
C GLN A 296 -24.79 -11.77 20.12
N GLN A 297 -26.11 -11.99 20.05
CA GLN A 297 -27.19 -10.98 20.13
C GLN A 297 -27.19 -10.01 21.34
N ASN A 298 -26.30 -10.16 22.32
CA ASN A 298 -26.27 -9.34 23.53
C ASN A 298 -25.14 -8.29 23.58
N LEU A 299 -24.18 -8.28 22.66
CA LEU A 299 -22.92 -7.54 22.89
C LEU A 299 -22.65 -6.34 21.97
N PHE A 300 -23.18 -6.28 20.75
CA PHE A 300 -22.82 -5.20 19.79
C PHE A 300 -23.98 -4.76 18.88
N GLU A 301 -23.89 -3.52 18.36
CA GLU A 301 -24.76 -3.01 17.29
C GLU A 301 -24.66 -3.95 16.07
N ARG A 302 -25.79 -4.50 15.63
CA ARG A 302 -25.85 -5.44 14.51
C ARG A 302 -25.40 -4.77 13.22
N SER A 303 -24.15 -4.99 12.81
CA SER A 303 -23.74 -4.76 11.44
C SER A 303 -23.93 -6.05 10.64
N TRP A 304 -24.96 -6.10 9.81
CA TRP A 304 -25.18 -7.21 8.88
C TRP A 304 -24.07 -7.23 7.83
N LEU A 305 -23.60 -8.42 7.46
CA LEU A 305 -22.67 -8.57 6.35
C LEU A 305 -23.39 -8.31 5.02
N THR A 306 -22.99 -7.27 4.31
CA THR A 306 -23.39 -6.99 2.94
C THR A 306 -22.42 -7.67 1.98
N VAL A 307 -22.94 -8.36 0.96
CA VAL A 307 -22.10 -8.98 -0.07
C VAL A 307 -22.42 -8.41 -1.44
N THR A 308 -21.43 -7.79 -2.08
CA THR A 308 -21.54 -7.32 -3.46
C THR A 308 -20.76 -8.25 -4.38
N LEU A 309 -21.44 -8.92 -5.31
CA LEU A 309 -20.80 -9.78 -6.30
C LEU A 309 -20.91 -9.20 -7.71
N LYS A 310 -19.76 -9.06 -8.40
CA LYS A 310 -19.69 -8.62 -9.79
C LYS A 310 -18.85 -9.59 -10.62
N ASN A 311 -19.42 -10.12 -11.71
CA ASN A 311 -18.75 -11.08 -12.60
C ASN A 311 -18.14 -12.28 -11.85
N GLY A 312 -18.91 -12.86 -10.93
CA GLY A 312 -18.55 -14.07 -10.20
C GLY A 312 -18.89 -15.36 -10.95
N PRO A 313 -18.82 -16.52 -10.27
CA PRO A 313 -19.30 -17.79 -10.79
C PRO A 313 -20.77 -17.70 -11.23
N ALA A 314 -21.16 -18.49 -12.22
CA ALA A 314 -22.54 -18.54 -12.69
C ALA A 314 -23.47 -19.02 -11.56
N MET A 315 -24.56 -18.29 -11.34
CA MET A 315 -25.62 -18.63 -10.38
C MET A 315 -26.87 -19.10 -11.12
N THR A 316 -27.51 -20.13 -10.57
CA THR A 316 -28.88 -20.51 -10.94
C THR A 316 -29.88 -19.47 -10.45
N ASP A 317 -31.08 -19.43 -11.02
CA ASP A 317 -32.13 -18.51 -10.59
C ASP A 317 -32.60 -18.78 -9.16
N GLU A 318 -32.58 -20.05 -8.72
CA GLU A 318 -32.85 -20.44 -7.33
C GLU A 318 -31.82 -19.86 -6.37
N GLU A 319 -30.53 -19.95 -6.71
CA GLU A 319 -29.45 -19.36 -5.91
C GLU A 319 -29.57 -17.84 -5.84
N ARG A 320 -29.80 -17.17 -6.98
CA ARG A 320 -29.99 -15.71 -7.02
C ARG A 320 -31.16 -15.27 -6.14
N SER A 321 -32.29 -15.96 -6.24
CA SER A 321 -33.48 -15.67 -5.42
C SER A 321 -33.16 -15.82 -3.93
N TRP A 322 -32.41 -16.85 -3.55
CA TRP A 322 -31.97 -17.01 -2.16
C TRP A 322 -31.08 -15.86 -1.67
N TYR A 323 -30.14 -15.36 -2.50
CA TYR A 323 -29.31 -14.20 -2.11
C TYR A 323 -30.13 -12.91 -1.95
N GLU A 324 -31.06 -12.65 -2.88
CA GLU A 324 -31.93 -11.48 -2.83
C GLU A 324 -32.84 -11.49 -1.60
N GLU A 325 -33.35 -12.65 -1.19
CA GLU A 325 -34.22 -12.77 0.00
C GLU A 325 -33.49 -12.60 1.33
N ASN A 326 -32.16 -12.82 1.37
CA ASN A 326 -31.41 -12.89 2.63
C ASN A 326 -30.38 -11.75 2.81
N PHE A 327 -29.95 -11.06 1.74
CA PHE A 327 -28.82 -10.11 1.79
C PHE A 327 -29.02 -8.81 0.99
N TRP A 328 -30.18 -8.59 0.40
CA TRP A 328 -30.56 -7.35 -0.29
C TRP A 328 -31.76 -6.69 0.40
#